data_AF-A0A238YEK6-F1
#
_entry.id   AF-A0A238YEK6-F1
#
_cell.length_a   1.000
_cell.length_b   1.000
_cell.length_c   1.000
_cell.angle_alpha   90.00
_cell.angle_beta   90.00
_cell.angle_gamma   90.00
#
_symmetry.space_group_name_H-M   'P 1'
#
loop_
_entity.id
_entity.type
_entity.pdbx_description
1 polymer ?
#
loop_
_entity_poly.entity_id
_entity_poly.type
_entity_poly.pdbx_seq_one_letter_code
_entity_poly.pdbx_strand_id
1 'polypeptide(L)'
;MAQKLKICERSKSTSFDIHIIKTNEELEIERCVMMNKYFLNKKFKPFEASEGYWLSRCESYFDKIDVILDYHRCEIQINYSKEELKVLFEKWKSTYEEFEFIGFKYYWNNIGQPIYLYRDTKFDWESLNDEQEFRKIEQGFAKIINKYRKITGK
;
A
#
# COMPACT_ATOMS: atom_id res chain seq x y z
N MET A 1 -68.53 3.72 -29.84
CA MET A 1 -68.15 3.12 -28.54
C MET A 1 -66.66 2.88 -28.54
N ALA A 2 -65.89 3.69 -27.82
CA ALA A 2 -64.43 3.57 -27.74
C ALA A 2 -64.06 2.77 -26.49
N GLN A 3 -63.45 1.59 -26.66
CA GLN A 3 -62.83 0.84 -25.56
C GLN A 3 -61.50 1.49 -25.19
N LYS A 4 -61.44 2.09 -24.00
CA LYS A 4 -60.19 2.55 -23.39
C LYS A 4 -59.35 1.34 -22.97
N LEU A 5 -58.23 1.13 -23.65
CA LEU A 5 -57.13 0.27 -23.20
C LEU A 5 -56.58 0.84 -21.89
N LYS A 6 -56.81 0.11 -20.79
CA LYS A 6 -56.25 0.41 -19.47
C LYS A 6 -54.81 -0.08 -19.49
N ILE A 7 -53.89 0.77 -19.92
CA ILE A 7 -52.45 0.52 -19.81
C ILE A 7 -52.13 0.46 -18.32
N CYS A 8 -51.65 -0.69 -17.86
CA CYS A 8 -51.24 -0.91 -16.49
C CYS A 8 -49.88 -0.20 -16.28
N GLU A 9 -49.92 1.04 -15.78
CA GLU A 9 -48.75 1.82 -15.38
C GLU A 9 -48.13 1.29 -14.07
N ARG A 10 -47.70 0.02 -14.05
CA ARG A 10 -47.09 -0.61 -12.85
C ARG A 10 -45.78 -1.33 -13.11
N SER A 11 -45.03 -0.95 -14.14
CA SER A 11 -43.72 -1.54 -14.45
C SER A 11 -42.59 -0.51 -14.62
N LYS A 12 -42.65 0.60 -13.89
CA LYS A 12 -41.58 1.63 -13.89
C LYS A 12 -41.17 2.03 -12.46
N SER A 13 -40.59 1.12 -11.69
CA SER A 13 -39.74 1.48 -10.53
C SER A 13 -39.15 0.26 -9.82
N THR A 14 -38.41 -0.57 -10.53
CA THR A 14 -37.48 -1.49 -9.87
C THR A 14 -36.15 -1.32 -10.57
N SER A 15 -35.44 -0.26 -10.19
CA SER A 15 -33.99 -0.22 -10.38
C SER A 15 -33.42 -1.38 -9.58
N PHE A 16 -33.03 -2.46 -10.27
CA PHE A 16 -32.26 -3.52 -9.65
C PHE A 16 -30.84 -2.99 -9.53
N ASP A 17 -30.42 -2.64 -8.31
CA ASP A 17 -29.02 -2.40 -7.99
C ASP A 17 -28.28 -3.74 -8.05
N ILE A 18 -27.55 -3.96 -9.15
CA ILE A 18 -26.68 -5.13 -9.29
C ILE A 18 -25.43 -4.82 -8.48
N HIS A 19 -25.39 -5.29 -7.24
CA HIS A 19 -24.15 -5.36 -6.48
C HIS A 19 -23.29 -6.51 -7.02
N ILE A 20 -22.40 -6.22 -7.97
CA ILE A 20 -21.36 -7.17 -8.36
C ILE A 20 -20.39 -7.27 -7.17
N ILE A 21 -20.40 -8.42 -6.50
CA ILE A 21 -19.42 -8.73 -5.46
C ILE A 21 -18.07 -8.92 -6.16
N LYS A 22 -17.16 -7.95 -6.01
CA LYS A 22 -15.81 -8.03 -6.55
C LYS A 22 -14.99 -9.06 -5.77
N THR A 23 -14.10 -9.76 -6.46
CA THR A 23 -13.12 -10.62 -5.81
C THR A 23 -12.03 -9.80 -5.12
N ASN A 24 -11.29 -10.39 -4.18
CA ASN A 24 -10.15 -9.73 -3.54
C ASN A 24 -9.07 -9.30 -4.56
N GLU A 25 -8.90 -10.08 -5.62
CA GLU A 25 -8.00 -9.73 -6.74
C GLU A 25 -8.48 -8.46 -7.46
N GLU A 26 -9.76 -8.38 -7.80
CA GLU A 26 -10.34 -7.22 -8.49
C GLU A 26 -10.23 -5.95 -7.65
N LEU A 27 -10.50 -6.05 -6.34
CA LEU A 27 -10.33 -4.94 -5.41
C LEU A 27 -8.87 -4.46 -5.38
N GLU A 28 -7.91 -5.38 -5.37
CA GLU A 28 -6.49 -5.04 -5.34
C GLU A 28 -5.98 -4.48 -6.68
N ILE A 29 -6.53 -4.95 -7.80
CA ILE A 29 -6.28 -4.36 -9.14
C ILE A 29 -6.70 -2.89 -9.15
N GLU A 30 -7.90 -2.58 -8.66
CA GLU A 30 -8.41 -1.21 -8.60
C GLU A 30 -7.56 -0.32 -7.70
N ARG A 31 -7.14 -0.85 -6.55
CA ARG A 31 -6.21 -0.19 -5.64
C ARG A 31 -4.88 0.12 -6.32
N CYS A 32 -4.28 -0.85 -7.02
CA CYS A 32 -3.05 -0.63 -7.79
C CYS A 32 -3.22 0.47 -8.85
N VAL A 33 -4.35 0.47 -9.58
CA VAL A 33 -4.66 1.51 -10.58
C VAL A 33 -4.74 2.89 -9.93
N MET A 34 -5.39 2.99 -8.76
CA MET A 34 -5.48 4.23 -8.00
C MET A 34 -4.09 4.70 -7.54
N MET A 35 -3.30 3.82 -6.93
CA MET A 35 -1.94 4.13 -6.47
C MET A 35 -1.04 4.61 -7.61
N ASN A 36 -1.08 3.94 -8.76
CA ASN A 36 -0.26 4.30 -9.93
C ASN A 36 -0.56 5.71 -10.48
N LYS A 37 -1.71 6.31 -10.14
CA LYS A 37 -1.99 7.74 -10.47
C LYS A 37 -1.17 8.70 -9.61
N TYR A 38 -0.89 8.32 -8.37
CA TYR A 38 -0.17 9.16 -7.40
C TYR A 38 1.34 8.91 -7.42
N PHE A 39 1.76 7.65 -7.59
CA PHE A 39 3.16 7.28 -7.67
C PHE A 39 3.67 7.27 -9.13
N LEU A 40 3.81 8.45 -9.74
CA LEU A 40 4.05 8.63 -11.19
C LEU A 40 5.21 7.81 -11.79
N ASN A 41 6.26 7.55 -11.00
CA ASN A 41 7.46 6.82 -11.45
C ASN A 41 7.56 5.40 -10.87
N LYS A 42 6.49 4.89 -10.27
CA LYS A 42 6.43 3.56 -9.64
C LYS A 42 5.24 2.80 -10.20
N LYS A 43 5.37 1.48 -10.29
CA LYS A 43 4.33 0.64 -10.86
C LYS A 43 3.98 -0.46 -9.87
N PHE A 44 2.88 -0.25 -9.16
CA PHE A 44 2.24 -1.24 -8.32
C PHE A 44 1.46 -2.23 -9.18
N LYS A 45 1.60 -3.50 -8.84
CA LYS A 45 0.87 -4.62 -9.44
C LYS A 45 0.26 -5.47 -8.32
N PRO A 46 -0.93 -6.05 -8.54
CA PRO A 46 -1.51 -7.00 -7.62
C PRO A 46 -0.62 -8.26 -7.54
N PHE A 47 -0.49 -8.82 -6.35
CA PHE A 47 0.28 -10.02 -6.06
C PHE A 47 -0.43 -10.83 -4.99
N GLU A 48 -0.65 -12.12 -5.25
CA GLU A 48 -1.24 -13.04 -4.27
C GLU A 48 -0.15 -13.51 -3.29
N ALA A 49 -0.21 -13.01 -2.05
CA ALA A 49 0.75 -13.35 -1.00
C ALA A 49 0.46 -14.71 -0.34
N SER A 50 -0.81 -15.07 -0.27
CA SER A 50 -1.33 -16.38 0.14
C SER A 50 -2.70 -16.60 -0.50
N GLU A 51 -3.24 -17.82 -0.46
CA GLU A 51 -4.54 -18.15 -1.05
C GLU A 51 -5.63 -17.11 -0.72
N GLY A 52 -6.11 -16.41 -1.73
CA GLY A 52 -7.16 -15.40 -1.61
C GLY A 52 -6.75 -14.06 -0.98
N TYR A 53 -5.47 -13.87 -0.64
CA TYR A 53 -4.93 -12.63 -0.05
C TYR A 53 -4.02 -11.91 -1.03
N TRP A 54 -4.55 -10.81 -1.57
CA TRP A 54 -3.90 -10.01 -2.61
C TRP A 54 -3.36 -8.71 -2.04
N LEU A 55 -2.16 -8.32 -2.49
CA LEU A 55 -1.44 -7.14 -2.04
C LEU A 55 -0.89 -6.33 -3.23
N SER A 56 -0.58 -5.06 -2.98
CA SER A 56 0.04 -4.16 -3.96
C SER A 56 1.55 -4.25 -3.86
N ARG A 57 2.23 -4.81 -4.88
CA ARG A 57 3.70 -4.88 -4.93
C ARG A 57 4.28 -3.95 -5.98
N CYS A 58 5.29 -3.17 -5.61
CA CYS A 58 6.17 -2.45 -6.51
C CYS A 58 7.58 -3.02 -6.40
N GLU A 59 7.99 -3.77 -7.41
CA GLU A 59 9.37 -4.22 -7.57
C GLU A 59 10.26 -3.05 -8.01
N SER A 60 11.51 -3.04 -7.58
CA SER A 60 12.48 -1.99 -7.91
C SER A 60 11.97 -0.58 -7.60
N TYR A 61 11.28 -0.42 -6.46
CA TYR A 61 10.82 0.88 -5.98
C TYR A 61 12.01 1.85 -5.84
N PHE A 62 13.13 1.36 -5.33
CA PHE A 62 14.42 2.03 -5.34
C PHE A 62 15.54 1.01 -5.62
N ASP A 63 16.79 1.44 -5.83
CA ASP A 63 17.93 0.54 -6.07
C ASP A 63 17.98 -0.59 -5.03
N LYS A 64 17.74 -1.83 -5.49
CA LYS A 64 17.64 -3.04 -4.67
C LYS A 64 16.60 -2.96 -3.54
N ILE A 65 15.54 -2.17 -3.70
CA ILE A 65 14.45 -2.07 -2.74
C ILE A 65 13.12 -2.32 -3.44
N ASP A 66 12.40 -3.34 -2.95
CA ASP A 66 11.01 -3.60 -3.31
C ASP A 66 10.10 -3.10 -2.18
N VAL A 67 8.87 -2.73 -2.53
CA VAL A 67 7.85 -2.32 -1.57
C VAL A 67 6.58 -3.12 -1.80
N ILE A 68 6.00 -3.63 -0.72
CA ILE A 68 4.68 -4.28 -0.70
C ILE A 68 3.79 -3.47 0.23
N LEU A 69 2.58 -3.14 -0.22
CA LEU A 69 1.57 -2.49 0.62
C LEU A 69 0.46 -3.47 0.92
N ASP A 70 0.24 -3.61 2.21
CA ASP A 70 -0.99 -4.11 2.80
C ASP A 70 -1.87 -2.92 3.21
N TYR A 71 -3.12 -3.16 3.58
CA TYR A 71 -4.02 -2.15 4.13
C TYR A 71 -3.45 -1.52 5.41
N HIS A 72 -2.79 -2.31 6.26
CA HIS A 72 -2.38 -1.86 7.59
C HIS A 72 -0.88 -1.56 7.73
N ARG A 73 -0.06 -2.11 6.82
CA ARG A 73 1.40 -1.96 6.87
C ARG A 73 2.00 -1.88 5.48
N CYS A 74 3.20 -1.33 5.41
CA CYS A 74 4.05 -1.45 4.24
C CYS A 74 5.27 -2.32 4.59
N GLU A 75 5.67 -3.18 3.67
CA GLU A 75 6.87 -4.00 3.77
C GLU A 75 7.89 -3.46 2.78
N ILE A 76 9.09 -3.17 3.28
CA ILE A 76 10.20 -2.64 2.48
C ILE A 76 11.28 -3.70 2.49
N GLN A 77 11.43 -4.38 1.36
CA GLN A 77 12.38 -5.48 1.20
C GLN A 77 13.66 -4.96 0.55
N ILE A 78 14.80 -5.20 1.20
CA ILE A 78 16.11 -4.84 0.68
C ILE A 78 16.78 -6.08 0.08
N ASN A 79 17.03 -6.06 -1.22
CA ASN A 79 17.53 -7.18 -2.02
C ASN A 79 19.06 -7.18 -2.11
N TYR A 80 19.72 -7.39 -0.95
CA TYR A 80 21.18 -7.60 -0.85
C TYR A 80 21.52 -9.05 -0.46
N SER A 81 22.79 -9.42 -0.59
CA SER A 81 23.29 -10.68 -0.01
C SER A 81 23.16 -10.67 1.51
N LYS A 82 23.16 -11.86 2.13
CA LYS A 82 23.00 -12.02 3.59
C LYS A 82 24.10 -11.30 4.36
N GLU A 83 25.32 -11.32 3.85
CA GLU A 83 26.50 -10.67 4.42
C GLU A 83 26.35 -9.15 4.38
N GLU A 84 25.93 -8.59 3.24
CA GLU A 84 25.65 -7.16 3.08
C GLU A 84 24.49 -6.71 3.98
N LEU A 85 23.40 -7.49 4.05
CA LEU A 85 22.27 -7.21 4.92
C LEU A 85 22.67 -7.20 6.40
N LYS A 86 23.55 -8.11 6.82
CA LYS A 86 24.05 -8.14 8.19
C LYS A 86 24.78 -6.84 8.54
N VAL A 87 25.69 -6.39 7.67
CA VAL A 87 26.42 -5.13 7.90
C VAL A 87 25.46 -3.94 7.93
N LEU A 88 24.51 -3.90 7.01
CA LEU A 88 23.51 -2.84 6.94
C LEU A 88 22.62 -2.81 8.19
N PHE A 89 22.15 -3.98 8.64
CA PHE A 89 21.29 -4.12 9.79
C PHE A 89 21.95 -3.67 11.09
N GLU A 90 23.22 -4.05 11.34
CA GLU A 90 23.94 -3.60 12.53
C GLU A 90 24.08 -2.07 12.56
N LYS A 91 24.43 -1.45 11.43
CA LYS A 91 24.49 0.02 11.32
C LYS A 91 23.11 0.67 11.47
N TRP A 92 22.07 0.03 10.97
CA TRP A 92 20.71 0.54 11.12
C TRP A 92 20.30 0.54 12.58
N LYS A 93 20.52 -0.58 13.27
CA LYS A 93 20.15 -0.79 14.67
C LYS A 93 20.82 0.20 15.61
N SER A 94 22.08 0.59 15.35
CA SER A 94 22.77 1.62 16.14
C SER A 94 22.17 3.02 16.03
N THR A 95 21.31 3.26 15.03
CA THR A 95 20.62 4.54 14.80
C THR A 95 19.10 4.41 14.95
N TYR A 96 18.61 3.29 15.48
CA TYR A 96 17.18 3.00 15.51
C TYR A 96 16.44 3.91 16.49
N GLU A 97 15.33 4.48 16.01
CA GLU A 97 14.40 5.27 16.81
C GLU A 97 12.98 5.00 16.31
N GLU A 98 12.11 4.45 17.17
CA GLU A 98 10.79 3.94 16.77
C GLU A 98 9.86 5.02 16.21
N PHE A 99 9.95 6.25 16.74
CA PHE A 99 9.08 7.39 16.39
C PHE A 99 9.79 8.45 15.54
N GLU A 100 10.91 8.09 14.90
CA GLU A 100 11.72 8.99 14.07
C GLU A 100 10.90 9.68 12.96
N PHE A 101 9.85 9.01 12.48
CA PHE A 101 9.07 9.47 11.34
C PHE A 101 7.64 9.81 11.74
N ILE A 102 7.32 11.11 11.84
CA ILE A 102 5.94 11.58 12.09
C ILE A 102 4.93 10.86 11.17
N GLY A 103 3.94 10.23 11.79
CA GLY A 103 2.90 9.45 11.12
C GLY A 103 3.17 7.95 11.10
N PHE A 104 4.40 7.51 11.35
CA PHE A 104 4.79 6.12 11.18
C PHE A 104 5.60 5.58 12.34
N LYS A 105 5.52 4.27 12.52
CA LYS A 105 6.49 3.47 13.26
C LYS A 105 7.13 2.49 12.31
N TYR A 106 8.43 2.26 12.42
CA TYR A 106 9.08 1.23 11.63
C TYR A 106 9.80 0.22 12.51
N TYR A 107 9.87 -1.02 12.05
CA TYR A 107 10.57 -2.09 12.73
C TYR A 107 11.41 -2.88 11.74
N TRP A 108 12.68 -3.10 12.09
CA TRP A 108 13.54 -4.07 11.43
C TRP A 108 14.21 -4.90 12.52
N ASN A 109 13.61 -6.06 12.82
CA ASN A 109 14.01 -6.86 13.98
C ASN A 109 15.02 -7.96 13.63
N ASN A 110 15.07 -8.37 12.36
CA ASN A 110 15.95 -9.43 11.86
C ASN A 110 16.30 -9.16 10.39
N ILE A 111 17.52 -9.50 9.98
CA ILE A 111 18.02 -9.43 8.60
C ILE A 111 17.18 -10.25 7.60
N GLY A 112 16.51 -11.31 8.07
CA GLY A 112 15.68 -12.18 7.24
C GLY A 112 14.26 -11.66 7.03
N GLN A 113 13.93 -10.50 7.58
CA GLN A 113 12.61 -9.89 7.47
C GLN A 113 12.71 -8.55 6.72
N PRO A 114 11.64 -8.13 6.03
CA PRO A 114 11.55 -6.78 5.51
C PRO A 114 11.53 -5.76 6.66
N ILE A 115 11.78 -4.51 6.31
CA ILE A 115 11.48 -3.40 7.21
C ILE A 115 9.97 -3.18 7.16
N TYR A 116 9.30 -3.29 8.29
CA TYR A 116 7.88 -3.00 8.39
C TYR A 116 7.68 -1.54 8.72
N LEU A 117 6.78 -0.87 8.00
CA LEU A 117 6.36 0.50 8.25
C LEU A 117 4.85 0.49 8.56
N TYR A 118 4.50 0.84 9.79
CA TYR A 118 3.14 0.88 10.30
C TYR A 118 2.66 2.32 10.42
N ARG A 119 1.35 2.51 10.22
CA ARG A 119 0.67 3.75 10.58
C ARG A 119 0.76 3.95 12.09
N ASP A 120 1.26 5.09 12.53
CA ASP A 120 1.23 5.46 13.94
C ASP A 120 -0.20 5.83 14.32
N THR A 121 -0.76 5.16 15.32
CA THR A 121 -2.13 5.38 15.81
C THR A 121 -2.32 6.75 16.46
N LYS A 122 -1.22 7.45 16.80
CA LYS A 122 -1.26 8.81 17.33
C LYS A 122 -1.38 9.89 16.24
N PHE A 123 -1.16 9.53 14.98
CA PHE A 123 -1.34 10.44 13.86
C PHE A 123 -2.78 10.33 13.35
N ASP A 124 -3.38 11.46 13.02
CA ASP A 124 -4.75 11.53 12.53
C ASP A 124 -4.80 11.09 11.06
N TRP A 125 -4.90 9.78 10.85
CA TRP A 125 -5.03 9.16 9.53
C TRP A 125 -6.46 9.28 8.98
N GLU A 126 -7.46 9.36 9.84
CA GLU A 126 -8.88 9.36 9.46
C GLU A 126 -9.32 10.66 8.80
N SER A 127 -8.60 11.76 9.04
CA SER A 127 -8.86 13.04 8.36
C SER A 127 -8.25 13.13 6.95
N LEU A 128 -7.44 12.15 6.52
CA LEU A 128 -6.85 12.15 5.19
C LEU A 128 -7.80 11.54 4.16
N ASN A 129 -7.87 12.16 2.98
CA ASN A 129 -8.42 11.49 1.79
C ASN A 129 -7.38 10.56 1.15
N ASP A 130 -7.81 9.74 0.20
CA ASP A 130 -6.95 8.74 -0.47
C ASP A 130 -5.66 9.34 -1.03
N GLU A 131 -5.72 10.50 -1.70
CA GLU A 131 -4.53 11.16 -2.25
C GLU A 131 -3.56 11.58 -1.15
N GLN A 132 -4.06 12.20 -0.08
CA GLN A 132 -3.25 12.63 1.05
C GLN A 132 -2.63 11.43 1.76
N GLU A 133 -3.38 10.34 1.90
CA GLU A 133 -2.89 9.09 2.46
C GLU A 133 -1.74 8.53 1.62
N PHE A 134 -1.91 8.39 0.30
CA PHE A 134 -0.85 7.86 -0.57
C PHE A 134 0.39 8.76 -0.59
N ARG A 135 0.22 10.09 -0.61
CA ARG A 135 1.35 11.03 -0.47
C ARG A 135 2.05 10.87 0.89
N LYS A 136 1.29 10.61 1.96
CA LYS A 136 1.88 10.37 3.29
C LYS A 136 2.68 9.07 3.30
N ILE A 137 2.15 8.01 2.69
CA ILE A 137 2.84 6.73 2.53
C ILE A 137 4.13 6.90 1.71
N GLU A 138 4.08 7.64 0.59
CA GLU A 138 5.26 7.99 -0.21
C GLU A 138 6.34 8.69 0.63
N GLN A 139 5.95 9.65 1.48
CA GLN A 139 6.86 10.30 2.42
C GLN A 139 7.48 9.30 3.41
N GLY A 140 6.72 8.31 3.88
CA GLY A 140 7.22 7.22 4.71
C GLY A 140 8.33 6.42 4.00
N PHE A 141 8.10 6.03 2.76
CA PHE A 141 9.12 5.36 1.93
C PHE A 141 10.35 6.23 1.71
N ALA A 142 10.15 7.50 1.37
CA ALA A 142 11.24 8.44 1.17
C ALA A 142 12.10 8.59 2.44
N LYS A 143 11.50 8.63 3.63
CA LYS A 143 12.24 8.68 4.90
C LYS A 143 13.09 7.44 5.14
N ILE A 144 12.54 6.24 4.91
CA ILE A 144 13.28 4.97 5.02
C ILE A 144 14.44 4.94 4.02
N ILE A 145 14.20 5.31 2.76
CA ILE A 145 15.23 5.34 1.71
C ILE A 145 16.32 6.37 2.05
N ASN A 146 15.95 7.54 2.58
CA ASN A 146 16.93 8.54 3.00
C ASN A 146 17.78 8.06 4.18
N LYS A 147 17.19 7.34 5.14
CA LYS A 147 17.92 6.70 6.23
C LYS A 147 18.89 5.64 5.69
N TYR A 148 18.41 4.79 4.80
CA TYR A 148 19.22 3.79 4.08
C TYR A 148 20.44 4.42 3.39
N ARG A 149 20.24 5.51 2.65
CA ARG A 149 21.30 6.28 1.98
C ARG A 149 22.35 6.80 2.95
N LYS A 150 21.92 7.45 4.03
CA LYS A 150 22.82 7.96 5.09
C LYS A 150 23.69 6.85 5.71
N ILE A 151 23.11 5.68 5.96
CA ILE A 151 23.82 4.54 6.56
C ILE A 151 24.83 3.92 5.58
N THR A 152 24.49 3.89 4.29
CA THR A 152 25.31 3.26 3.25
C THR A 152 26.31 4.21 2.58
N GLY A 153 26.16 5.52 2.75
CA GLY A 153 26.96 6.53 2.07
C GLY A 153 26.68 6.65 0.58
N LYS A 154 25.50 6.18 0.13
CA LYS A 154 24.99 6.28 -1.24
C LYS A 154 23.93 7.36 -1.34
#